data_AF-A0A521H2I6-F1
#
_entry.id   AF-A0A521H2I6-F1
#
_cell.length_a   1.000
_cell.length_b   1.000
_cell.length_c   1.000
_cell.angle_alpha   90.00
_cell.angle_beta   90.00
_cell.angle_gamma   90.00
#
_symmetry.space_group_name_H-M   'P 1'
#
loop_
_entity.id
_entity.type
_entity.pdbx_description
1 polymer ?
#
loop_
_entity_poly.entity_id
_entity_poly.type
_entity_poly.pdbx_seq_one_letter_code
_entity_poly.pdbx_strand_id
1 'polypeptide(L)'
;MADKVSWRDWSCGLHNDHLTMRQVLETLPGNDSTEIHWLIRLLERPSSPLALSGAIDLDRHDCVHVLLGRGLLAQDEAFVLGFTMGADRKMKFWEPALFRFCAQYLYPKIYRLKARQIAIFNLGLEFARGSDCRDLHKFDFQQYLDQPVGKLRAMLKISTHKLAEAYRQEQQMIPDSKESKRLDIAFAN
;
A
#
# COMPACT_ATOMS: atom_id res chain seq x y z
N MET A 1 4.30 -25.17 -18.27
CA MET A 1 4.82 -23.82 -17.90
C MET A 1 3.67 -23.14 -17.18
N ALA A 2 3.80 -22.83 -15.89
CA ALA A 2 2.76 -22.09 -15.19
C ALA A 2 2.70 -20.68 -15.79
N ASP A 3 1.53 -20.27 -16.27
CA ASP A 3 1.31 -18.91 -16.74
C ASP A 3 1.67 -17.94 -15.61
N LYS A 4 2.69 -17.11 -15.82
CA LYS A 4 3.04 -16.08 -14.86
C LYS A 4 1.89 -15.08 -14.77
N VAL A 5 1.32 -14.92 -13.58
CA VAL A 5 0.27 -13.93 -13.31
C VAL A 5 0.76 -12.54 -13.74
N SER A 6 -0.04 -11.80 -14.51
CA SER A 6 0.30 -10.43 -14.87
C SER A 6 0.29 -9.53 -13.64
N TRP A 7 1.20 -8.56 -13.56
CA TRP A 7 1.18 -7.54 -12.49
C TRP A 7 -0.14 -6.78 -12.40
N ARG A 8 -0.87 -6.66 -13.51
CA ARG A 8 -2.19 -6.03 -13.56
C ARG A 8 -3.28 -6.86 -12.89
N ASP A 9 -3.08 -8.17 -12.77
CA ASP A 9 -4.01 -9.13 -12.20
C ASP A 9 -3.59 -9.57 -10.79
N TRP A 10 -2.35 -9.30 -10.39
CA TRP A 10 -1.84 -9.71 -9.09
C TRP A 10 -2.51 -8.96 -7.94
N SER A 11 -2.90 -9.74 -6.93
CA SER A 11 -3.50 -9.29 -5.68
C SER A 11 -3.32 -10.41 -4.65
N CYS A 12 -2.74 -10.11 -3.50
CA CYS A 12 -2.56 -11.11 -2.45
C CYS A 12 -3.77 -11.26 -1.52
N GLY A 13 -4.68 -10.28 -1.49
CA GLY A 13 -5.86 -10.28 -0.61
C GLY A 13 -5.52 -10.25 0.88
N LEU A 14 -6.55 -10.27 1.72
CA LEU A 14 -6.43 -10.33 3.18
C LEU A 14 -6.42 -11.78 3.71
N HIS A 15 -6.99 -12.73 2.98
CA HIS A 15 -7.12 -14.14 3.41
C HIS A 15 -5.82 -14.97 3.25
N ASN A 16 -4.69 -14.42 3.69
CA ASN A 16 -3.36 -15.02 3.58
C ASN A 16 -2.59 -15.08 4.92
N ASP A 17 -3.29 -14.95 6.05
CA ASP A 17 -2.69 -14.89 7.39
C ASP A 17 -1.79 -16.09 7.75
N HIS A 18 -2.08 -17.26 7.16
CA HIS A 18 -1.37 -18.52 7.38
C HIS A 18 -0.08 -18.65 6.55
N LEU A 19 0.05 -17.88 5.46
CA LEU A 19 1.24 -17.88 4.63
C LEU A 19 2.32 -17.00 5.25
N THR A 20 3.59 -17.33 4.99
CA THR A 20 4.69 -16.45 5.38
C THR A 20 4.78 -15.25 4.44
N MET A 21 5.37 -14.15 4.92
CA MET A 21 5.65 -12.97 4.08
C MET A 21 6.41 -13.37 2.81
N ARG A 22 7.43 -14.23 2.94
CA ARG A 22 8.21 -14.77 1.81
C ARG A 22 7.33 -15.49 0.79
N GLN A 23 6.46 -16.39 1.25
CA GLN A 23 5.58 -17.15 0.35
C GLN A 23 4.67 -16.24 -0.46
N VAL A 24 4.13 -15.18 0.14
CA VAL A 24 3.30 -14.23 -0.60
C VAL A 24 4.13 -13.38 -1.57
N LEU A 25 5.30 -12.90 -1.15
CA LEU A 25 6.20 -12.13 -2.02
C LEU A 25 6.71 -12.95 -3.22
N GLU A 26 6.91 -14.26 -3.08
CA GLU A 26 7.27 -15.15 -4.19
C GLU A 26 6.18 -15.25 -5.28
N THR A 27 4.93 -14.88 -4.96
CA THR A 27 3.86 -14.77 -5.97
C THR A 27 3.87 -13.44 -6.72
N LEU A 28 4.62 -12.45 -6.23
CA LEU A 28 4.68 -11.12 -6.82
C LEU A 28 5.34 -11.22 -8.21
N PRO A 29 4.70 -10.74 -9.27
CA PRO A 29 5.26 -10.82 -10.60
C PRO A 29 6.54 -9.99 -10.68
N GLY A 30 7.60 -10.60 -11.22
CA GLY A 30 8.93 -10.00 -11.29
C GLY A 30 8.96 -8.62 -11.96
N ASN A 31 10.05 -7.89 -11.65
CA ASN A 31 10.31 -6.44 -11.76
C ASN A 31 10.19 -5.75 -13.15
N ASP A 32 9.37 -6.26 -14.07
CA ASP A 32 9.00 -5.51 -15.29
C ASP A 32 8.03 -4.35 -14.98
N SER A 33 7.66 -4.17 -13.71
CA SER A 33 6.91 -3.04 -13.11
C SER A 33 7.69 -1.71 -13.09
N THR A 34 8.42 -1.44 -14.18
CA THR A 34 9.12 -0.18 -14.47
C THR A 34 8.22 1.06 -14.36
N GLU A 35 6.90 0.91 -14.46
CA GLU A 35 5.94 2.02 -14.41
C GLU A 35 5.69 2.61 -12.99
N ILE A 36 5.93 1.86 -11.91
CA ILE A 36 5.70 2.35 -10.52
C ILE A 36 7.00 2.91 -9.91
N HIS A 37 8.14 2.61 -10.55
CA HIS A 37 9.47 2.79 -9.99
C HIS A 37 9.97 4.24 -9.94
N TRP A 38 9.20 5.27 -10.30
CA TRP A 38 9.63 6.68 -10.25
C TRP A 38 8.86 7.47 -9.17
N LEU A 39 7.62 7.08 -8.85
CA LEU A 39 6.78 7.64 -7.77
C LEU A 39 7.51 7.51 -6.42
N ILE A 40 7.99 6.29 -6.19
CA ILE A 40 8.79 5.89 -5.03
C ILE A 40 10.15 6.63 -4.96
N ARG A 41 10.70 7.09 -6.10
CA ARG A 41 12.09 7.59 -6.14
C ARG A 41 12.26 9.05 -5.69
N LEU A 42 11.27 9.92 -5.90
CA LEU A 42 11.46 11.36 -5.69
C LEU A 42 11.04 11.83 -4.30
N LEU A 43 9.89 11.37 -3.80
CA LEU A 43 9.33 11.80 -2.50
C LEU A 43 9.43 10.73 -1.40
N GLU A 44 9.74 9.48 -1.77
CA GLU A 44 9.63 8.33 -0.85
C GLU A 44 10.93 7.55 -0.68
N ARG A 45 12.02 7.92 -1.38
CA ARG A 45 13.34 7.39 -1.06
C ARG A 45 13.82 7.99 0.26
N PRO A 46 14.15 7.19 1.28
CA PRO A 46 14.70 7.69 2.54
C PRO A 46 15.97 8.53 2.35
N SER A 47 16.72 8.28 1.28
CA SER A 47 17.95 9.00 0.93
C SER A 47 17.73 10.37 0.26
N SER A 48 16.48 10.74 -0.08
CA SER A 48 16.17 12.04 -0.69
C SER A 48 16.16 13.14 0.39
N PRO A 49 16.79 14.31 0.16
CA PRO A 49 16.67 15.45 1.08
C PRO A 49 15.25 16.03 1.13
N LEU A 50 14.38 15.62 0.20
CA LEU A 50 12.98 15.99 0.11
C LEU A 50 12.04 14.82 0.49
N ALA A 51 12.58 13.77 1.13
CA ALA A 51 11.80 12.62 1.57
C ALA A 51 10.67 13.10 2.48
N LEU A 52 9.44 12.76 2.11
CA LEU A 52 8.28 12.96 2.95
C LEU A 52 8.19 11.85 4.01
N SER A 53 7.42 12.09 5.05
CA SER A 53 7.14 11.05 6.04
C SER A 53 6.57 9.79 5.41
N GLY A 54 6.98 8.64 5.94
CA GLY A 54 6.60 7.33 5.40
C GLY A 54 7.46 6.84 4.22
N ALA A 55 8.48 7.60 3.80
CA ALA A 55 9.49 7.17 2.83
C ALA A 55 10.06 5.77 3.17
N ILE A 56 9.97 4.83 2.23
CA ILE A 56 10.23 3.41 2.43
C ILE A 56 10.94 2.81 1.21
N ASP A 57 11.88 1.89 1.45
CA ASP A 57 12.58 1.18 0.37
C ASP A 57 11.65 0.22 -0.39
N LEU A 58 11.97 -0.07 -1.66
CA LEU A 58 11.11 -0.86 -2.55
C LEU A 58 10.77 -2.25 -1.98
N ASP A 59 11.75 -2.99 -1.46
CA ASP A 59 11.52 -4.32 -0.90
C ASP A 59 10.57 -4.27 0.31
N ARG A 60 10.65 -3.20 1.10
CA ARG A 60 9.76 -2.99 2.25
C ARG A 60 8.39 -2.52 1.81
N HIS A 61 8.31 -1.75 0.73
CA HIS A 61 7.06 -1.31 0.11
C HIS A 61 6.22 -2.51 -0.37
N ASP A 62 6.85 -3.49 -1.00
CA ASP A 62 6.18 -4.74 -1.41
C ASP A 62 5.65 -5.52 -0.20
N CYS A 63 6.35 -5.48 0.95
CA CYS A 63 5.83 -6.05 2.19
C CYS A 63 4.57 -5.32 2.68
N VAL A 64 4.46 -4.00 2.47
CA VAL A 64 3.26 -3.23 2.84
C VAL A 64 2.08 -3.64 1.98
N HIS A 65 2.27 -3.86 0.68
CA HIS A 65 1.23 -4.44 -0.19
C HIS A 65 0.69 -5.74 0.38
N VAL A 66 1.57 -6.65 0.80
CA VAL A 66 1.19 -7.94 1.44
C VAL A 66 0.42 -7.73 2.74
N LEU A 67 0.92 -6.88 3.64
CA LEU A 67 0.25 -6.59 4.91
C LEU A 67 -1.15 -6.01 4.72
N LEU A 68 -1.34 -5.18 3.70
CA LEU A 68 -2.62 -4.58 3.38
C LEU A 68 -3.47 -5.48 2.48
N GLY A 69 -2.93 -6.52 1.84
CA GLY A 69 -3.71 -7.32 0.89
C GLY A 69 -4.00 -6.57 -0.41
N ARG A 70 -3.14 -5.62 -0.78
CA ARG A 70 -3.26 -4.75 -1.95
C ARG A 70 -2.57 -5.35 -3.17
N GLY A 71 -2.99 -4.90 -4.36
CA GLY A 71 -2.32 -5.25 -5.62
C GLY A 71 -1.45 -4.10 -6.14
N LEU A 72 -1.06 -4.11 -7.40
CA LEU A 72 -0.05 -3.18 -7.93
C LEU A 72 -0.61 -2.12 -8.90
N LEU A 73 -1.93 -1.91 -8.93
CA LEU A 73 -2.53 -0.89 -9.81
C LEU A 73 -2.50 0.48 -9.13
N ALA A 74 -2.64 1.56 -9.90
CA ALA A 74 -2.49 2.93 -9.40
C ALA A 74 -3.41 3.29 -8.22
N GLN A 75 -4.57 2.64 -8.11
CA GLN A 75 -5.47 2.82 -6.97
C GLN A 75 -4.92 2.15 -5.70
N ASP A 76 -4.34 0.97 -5.82
CA ASP A 76 -3.69 0.27 -4.70
C ASP A 76 -2.46 1.00 -4.20
N GLU A 77 -1.61 1.42 -5.14
CA GLU A 77 -0.44 2.25 -4.85
C GLU A 77 -0.85 3.48 -4.05
N ALA A 78 -1.89 4.20 -4.50
CA ALA A 78 -2.38 5.36 -3.78
C ALA A 78 -2.77 5.03 -2.32
N PHE A 79 -3.43 3.90 -2.07
CA PHE A 79 -3.76 3.48 -0.70
C PHE A 79 -2.53 3.14 0.13
N VAL A 80 -1.59 2.36 -0.43
CA VAL A 80 -0.34 1.97 0.24
C VAL A 80 0.45 3.20 0.64
N LEU A 81 0.59 4.17 -0.27
CA LEU A 81 1.29 5.43 -0.01
C LEU A 81 0.59 6.29 1.04
N GLY A 82 -0.73 6.38 0.98
CA GLY A 82 -1.51 7.02 2.04
C GLY A 82 -1.26 6.36 3.39
N PHE A 83 -1.27 5.02 3.41
CA PHE A 83 -1.07 4.25 4.63
C PHE A 83 0.33 4.41 5.23
N THR A 84 1.39 4.26 4.42
CA THR A 84 2.78 4.41 4.88
C THR A 84 3.04 5.80 5.43
N MET A 85 2.53 6.83 4.77
CA MET A 85 2.63 8.22 5.20
C MET A 85 1.88 8.45 6.52
N GLY A 86 0.63 7.99 6.62
CA GLY A 86 -0.19 8.17 7.82
C GLY A 86 0.25 7.35 9.03
N ALA A 87 1.03 6.28 8.80
CA ALA A 87 1.64 5.48 9.86
C ALA A 87 2.89 6.15 10.46
N ASP A 88 3.46 7.18 9.82
CA ASP A 88 4.61 7.91 10.37
C ASP A 88 4.17 8.91 11.45
N ARG A 89 4.67 8.73 12.68
CA ARG A 89 4.38 9.63 13.81
C ARG A 89 4.90 11.04 13.63
N LYS A 90 5.92 11.22 12.79
CA LYS A 90 6.55 12.52 12.53
C LYS A 90 5.90 13.27 11.36
N MET A 91 4.91 12.67 10.70
CA MET A 91 4.23 13.26 9.56
C MET A 91 3.65 14.63 9.93
N LYS A 92 4.06 15.65 9.19
CA LYS A 92 3.54 17.00 9.39
C LYS A 92 2.19 17.13 8.71
N PHE A 93 1.31 17.97 9.25
CA PHE A 93 -0.04 18.15 8.71
C PHE A 93 -0.07 18.63 7.26
N TRP A 94 0.97 19.34 6.80
CA TRP A 94 1.07 19.87 5.44
C TRP A 94 1.61 18.85 4.42
N GLU A 95 2.32 17.82 4.87
CA GLU A 95 3.00 16.88 3.96
C GLU A 95 2.02 16.12 3.07
N PRO A 96 0.85 15.63 3.55
CA PRO A 96 -0.15 15.02 2.67
C PRO A 96 -0.69 16.00 1.61
N ALA A 97 -0.76 17.29 1.92
CA ALA A 97 -1.20 18.30 0.95
C ALA A 97 -0.13 18.54 -0.12
N LEU A 98 1.14 18.63 0.28
CA LEU A 98 2.26 18.74 -0.67
C LEU A 98 2.35 17.49 -1.56
N PHE A 99 2.24 16.30 -0.99
CA PHE A 99 2.25 15.06 -1.76
C PHE A 99 1.17 15.08 -2.84
N ARG A 100 -0.09 15.38 -2.47
CA ARG A 100 -1.20 15.46 -3.43
C ARG A 100 -0.93 16.47 -4.54
N PHE A 101 -0.42 17.65 -4.19
CA PHE A 101 -0.09 18.68 -5.18
C PHE A 101 0.97 18.19 -6.17
N CYS A 102 2.09 17.63 -5.67
CA CYS A 102 3.12 17.04 -6.53
C CYS A 102 2.53 15.91 -7.39
N ALA A 103 1.71 15.06 -6.78
CA ALA A 103 1.15 13.87 -7.39
C ALA A 103 0.16 14.16 -8.51
N GLN A 104 -0.57 15.26 -8.42
CA GLN A 104 -1.54 15.67 -9.44
C GLN A 104 -0.91 16.51 -10.55
N TYR A 105 0.08 17.34 -10.25
CA TYR A 105 0.52 18.39 -11.18
C TYR A 105 1.97 18.28 -11.64
N LEU A 106 2.89 17.89 -10.75
CA LEU A 106 4.33 17.89 -11.04
C LEU A 106 4.82 16.58 -11.64
N TYR A 107 4.10 15.49 -11.39
CA TYR A 107 4.47 14.19 -11.91
C TYR A 107 4.29 14.07 -13.44
N PRO A 108 5.06 13.19 -14.12
CA PRO A 108 4.85 12.92 -15.52
C PRO A 108 3.42 12.46 -15.79
N LYS A 109 2.85 12.87 -16.94
CA LYS A 109 1.41 12.71 -17.24
C LYS A 109 0.89 11.28 -17.05
N ILE A 110 1.68 10.29 -17.43
CA ILE A 110 1.33 8.86 -17.35
C ILE A 110 1.15 8.37 -15.90
N TYR A 111 1.62 9.15 -14.92
CA TYR A 111 1.62 8.76 -13.53
C TYR A 111 0.96 9.76 -12.58
N ARG A 112 0.33 10.79 -13.11
CA ARG A 112 -0.42 11.74 -12.28
C ARG A 112 -1.59 11.03 -11.63
N LEU A 113 -1.71 11.18 -10.32
CA LEU A 113 -2.87 10.67 -9.60
C LEU A 113 -4.09 11.50 -9.99
N LYS A 114 -5.17 10.82 -10.41
CA LYS A 114 -6.45 11.47 -10.70
C LYS A 114 -7.25 11.62 -9.41
N ALA A 115 -8.37 12.35 -9.47
CA ALA A 115 -9.23 12.58 -8.32
C ALA A 115 -9.63 11.29 -7.57
N ARG A 116 -9.89 10.21 -8.32
CA ARG A 116 -10.18 8.88 -7.76
C ARG A 116 -9.03 8.32 -6.93
N GLN A 117 -7.81 8.31 -7.47
CA GLN A 117 -6.64 7.85 -6.71
C GLN A 117 -6.35 8.73 -5.49
N ILE A 118 -6.58 10.05 -5.60
CA ILE A 118 -6.40 10.96 -4.47
C ILE A 118 -7.40 10.67 -3.33
N ALA A 119 -8.64 10.30 -3.65
CA ALA A 119 -9.60 9.85 -2.65
C ALA A 119 -9.11 8.58 -1.93
N ILE A 120 -8.56 7.62 -2.68
CA ILE A 120 -8.03 6.37 -2.10
C ILE A 120 -6.74 6.58 -1.30
N PHE A 121 -5.90 7.52 -1.72
CA PHE A 121 -4.77 7.99 -0.91
C PHE A 121 -5.22 8.54 0.44
N ASN A 122 -6.23 9.44 0.44
CA ASN A 122 -6.75 9.99 1.69
C ASN A 122 -7.39 8.90 2.57
N LEU A 123 -8.08 7.92 1.97
CA LEU A 123 -8.63 6.78 2.70
C LEU A 123 -7.53 5.95 3.40
N GLY A 124 -6.43 5.63 2.68
CA GLY A 124 -5.29 4.93 3.26
C GLY A 124 -4.62 5.73 4.39
N LEU A 125 -4.49 7.04 4.21
CA LEU A 125 -3.96 7.97 5.19
C LEU A 125 -4.82 8.02 6.47
N GLU A 126 -6.13 8.16 6.33
CA GLU A 126 -7.07 8.19 7.45
C GLU A 126 -7.12 6.84 8.18
N PHE A 127 -7.12 5.75 7.43
CA PHE A 127 -7.03 4.40 7.99
C PHE A 127 -5.79 4.23 8.87
N ALA A 128 -4.60 4.63 8.37
CA ALA A 128 -3.37 4.57 9.14
C ALA A 128 -3.41 5.43 10.40
N ARG A 129 -3.93 6.66 10.30
CA ARG A 129 -4.05 7.59 11.43
C ARG A 129 -4.97 7.06 12.52
N GLY A 130 -6.07 6.42 12.14
CA GLY A 130 -7.01 5.75 13.03
C GLY A 130 -6.56 4.37 13.52
N SER A 131 -5.43 3.86 13.02
CA SER A 131 -4.80 2.61 13.47
C SER A 131 -3.73 2.87 14.52
N ASP A 132 -3.35 1.82 15.26
CA ASP A 132 -2.19 1.84 16.16
C ASP A 132 -0.88 1.44 15.45
N CYS A 133 -0.92 1.23 14.13
CA CYS A 133 0.26 0.97 13.32
C CYS A 133 1.10 2.25 13.24
N ARG A 134 2.38 2.16 13.61
CA ARG A 134 3.28 3.31 13.70
C ARG A 134 4.66 2.96 13.17
N ASP A 135 5.28 3.95 12.51
CA ASP A 135 6.67 3.89 12.05
C ASP A 135 6.96 2.69 11.11
N LEU A 136 5.97 2.25 10.33
CA LEU A 136 6.07 1.06 9.46
C LEU A 136 7.27 1.11 8.50
N HIS A 137 7.60 2.31 8.00
CA HIS A 137 8.75 2.53 7.12
C HIS A 137 10.12 2.18 7.75
N LYS A 138 10.19 2.11 9.09
CA LYS A 138 11.39 1.71 9.84
C LYS A 138 11.42 0.23 10.19
N PHE A 139 10.33 -0.51 9.96
CA PHE A 139 10.24 -1.91 10.32
C PHE A 139 11.18 -2.75 9.44
N ASP A 140 12.02 -3.58 10.08
CA ASP A 140 13.00 -4.40 9.37
C ASP A 140 12.40 -5.72 8.90
N PHE A 141 11.63 -5.66 7.81
CA PHE A 141 10.95 -6.82 7.23
C PHE A 141 11.86 -8.01 6.91
N GLN A 142 13.14 -7.78 6.63
CA GLN A 142 14.09 -8.83 6.26
C GLN A 142 14.22 -9.91 7.34
N GLN A 143 14.13 -9.53 8.61
CA GLN A 143 14.19 -10.46 9.74
C GLN A 143 12.91 -11.28 9.95
N TYR A 144 11.82 -10.89 9.27
CA TYR A 144 10.48 -11.41 9.50
C TYR A 144 9.86 -12.07 8.26
N LEU A 145 10.63 -12.26 7.18
CA LEU A 145 10.13 -12.85 5.93
C LEU A 145 9.52 -14.24 6.13
N ASP A 146 10.05 -15.03 7.06
CA ASP A 146 9.57 -16.39 7.33
C ASP A 146 8.47 -16.44 8.41
N GLN A 147 7.97 -15.29 8.88
CA GLN A 147 6.83 -15.24 9.80
C GLN A 147 5.49 -15.23 9.03
N PRO A 148 4.43 -15.84 9.58
CA PRO A 148 3.08 -15.73 9.04
C PRO A 148 2.62 -14.29 8.93
N VAL A 149 1.97 -13.91 7.82
CA VAL A 149 1.48 -12.55 7.56
C VAL A 149 0.52 -12.10 8.67
N GLY A 150 -0.34 -12.99 9.17
CA GLY A 150 -1.27 -12.66 10.26
C GLY A 150 -0.55 -12.27 11.55
N LYS A 151 0.57 -12.93 11.85
CA LYS A 151 1.42 -12.58 13.00
C LYS A 151 2.04 -11.20 12.81
N LEU A 152 2.51 -10.87 11.61
CA LEU A 152 3.06 -9.54 11.31
C LEU A 152 2.00 -8.44 11.39
N ARG A 153 0.80 -8.68 10.85
CA ARG A 153 -0.35 -7.77 11.00
C ARG A 153 -0.66 -7.52 12.47
N ALA A 154 -0.72 -8.56 13.30
CA ALA A 154 -0.93 -8.43 14.74
C ALA A 154 0.20 -7.64 15.43
N MET A 155 1.47 -7.97 15.15
CA MET A 155 2.64 -7.26 15.69
C MET A 155 2.63 -5.76 15.33
N LEU A 156 2.26 -5.44 14.10
CA LEU A 156 2.20 -4.09 13.56
C LEU A 156 0.85 -3.40 13.84
N LYS A 157 -0.06 -4.06 14.56
CA LYS A 157 -1.39 -3.56 14.93
C LYS A 157 -2.25 -3.17 13.73
N ILE A 158 -2.15 -3.93 12.64
CA ILE A 158 -2.97 -3.81 11.44
C ILE A 158 -4.15 -4.77 11.57
N SER A 159 -5.36 -4.23 11.70
CA SER A 159 -6.59 -5.02 11.81
C SER A 159 -7.18 -5.30 10.42
N THR A 160 -7.27 -6.59 10.06
CA THR A 160 -7.92 -7.03 8.82
C THR A 160 -9.40 -6.68 8.78
N HIS A 161 -10.10 -6.74 9.92
CA HIS A 161 -11.50 -6.30 10.03
C HIS A 161 -11.66 -4.81 9.67
N LYS A 162 -10.82 -3.94 10.24
CA LYS A 162 -10.84 -2.51 9.90
C LYS A 162 -10.41 -2.25 8.45
N LEU A 163 -9.50 -3.07 7.90
CA LEU A 163 -9.15 -2.99 6.47
C LEU A 163 -10.37 -3.31 5.59
N ALA A 164 -11.13 -4.36 5.89
CA ALA A 164 -12.37 -4.65 5.17
C ALA A 164 -13.39 -3.49 5.25
N GLU A 165 -13.49 -2.80 6.39
CA GLU A 165 -14.33 -1.60 6.50
C GLU A 165 -13.88 -0.49 5.53
N ALA A 166 -12.57 -0.20 5.50
CA ALA A 166 -12.01 0.74 4.54
C ALA A 166 -12.26 0.29 3.09
N TYR A 167 -12.15 -1.01 2.79
CA TYR A 167 -12.37 -1.55 1.45
C TYR A 167 -13.84 -1.50 1.02
N ARG A 168 -14.78 -1.63 1.96
CA ARG A 168 -16.20 -1.35 1.70
C ARG A 168 -16.42 0.12 1.37
N GLN A 169 -15.78 1.05 2.08
CA GLN A 169 -15.86 2.48 1.74
C GLN A 169 -15.29 2.75 0.34
N GLU A 170 -14.16 2.14 0.00
CA GLU A 170 -13.57 2.25 -1.34
C GLU A 170 -14.51 1.71 -2.44
N GLN A 171 -15.14 0.55 -2.23
CA GLN A 171 -16.12 0.02 -3.18
C GLN A 171 -17.34 0.94 -3.35
N GLN A 172 -17.76 1.66 -2.32
CA GLN A 172 -18.84 2.65 -2.44
C GLN A 172 -18.39 3.88 -3.23
N MET A 173 -17.14 4.34 -3.04
CA MET A 173 -16.60 5.51 -3.75
C MET A 173 -16.31 5.22 -5.23
N ILE A 174 -15.84 4.02 -5.56
CA ILE A 174 -15.38 3.64 -6.91
C ILE A 174 -15.83 2.21 -7.25
N PRO A 175 -17.14 1.95 -7.37
CA PRO A 175 -17.67 0.59 -7.55
C PRO A 175 -17.23 -0.07 -8.86
N ASP A 176 -16.89 0.74 -9.87
CA ASP A 176 -16.63 0.23 -11.22
C ASP A 176 -15.19 -0.21 -11.47
N SER A 177 -14.24 0.16 -10.60
CA SER A 177 -12.83 -0.16 -10.82
C SER A 177 -12.53 -1.63 -10.54
N LYS A 178 -11.54 -2.16 -11.26
CA LYS A 178 -11.08 -3.55 -11.08
C LYS A 178 -10.50 -3.74 -9.68
N GLU A 179 -9.76 -2.73 -9.22
CA GLU A 179 -9.12 -2.65 -7.92
C GLU A 179 -10.13 -2.77 -6.80
N SER A 180 -11.21 -1.98 -6.82
CA SER A 180 -12.26 -2.03 -5.80
C SER A 180 -13.00 -3.36 -5.79
N LYS A 181 -13.33 -3.92 -6.96
CA LYS A 181 -14.10 -5.16 -7.09
C LYS A 181 -13.40 -6.40 -6.53
N ARG A 182 -12.07 -6.41 -6.48
CA ARG A 182 -11.28 -7.56 -6.00
C ARG A 182 -10.91 -7.50 -4.52
N LEU A 183 -11.28 -6.44 -3.79
CA LEU A 183 -10.93 -6.31 -2.37
C LEU A 183 -11.78 -7.24 -1.50
N ASP A 184 -11.12 -7.85 -0.51
CA ASP A 184 -11.76 -8.68 0.50
C ASP A 184 -12.55 -7.79 1.47
N ILE A 185 -13.87 -7.78 1.32
CA ILE A 185 -14.79 -6.95 2.12
C ILE A 185 -15.60 -7.76 3.15
N ALA A 186 -15.43 -9.07 3.19
CA ALA A 186 -16.16 -9.96 4.08
C ALA A 186 -15.18 -10.68 5.03
N PHE A 187 -15.38 -10.48 6.32
CA PHE A 187 -14.84 -11.37 7.34
C PHE A 187 -16.04 -12.07 7.98
N ALA A 188 -16.02 -13.39 8.04
CA ALA A 188 -17.00 -14.12 8.82
C ALA A 188 -16.84 -13.72 10.30
N ASN A 189 -17.95 -13.31 10.92
CA ASN A 189 -18.04 -13.05 12.36
C ASN A 189 -17.73 -14.32 13.16
#